data_AF-A0A359DCG0-F1
#
_entry.id   AF-A0A359DCG0-F1
#
_cell.length_a   1.000
_cell.length_b   1.000
_cell.length_c   1.000
_cell.angle_alpha   90.00
_cell.angle_beta   90.00
_cell.angle_gamma   90.00
#
_symmetry.space_group_name_H-M   'P 1'
#
loop_
_entity.id
_entity.type
_entity.pdbx_description
1 polymer ?
#
loop_
_entity_poly.entity_id
_entity_poly.type
_entity_poly.pdbx_seq_one_letter_code
_entity_poly.pdbx_strand_id
1 'polypeptide(L)'
;VPGKEEFFETLRYFKRKLETTGVDLRLNTRVSADELAKGGFDEIILATGIAPRTPAIPGIEHAKVISYLDAILQRKPVGQTVAVIGAGGIGFDVSEFIIHQGVATSQDRAAFWHEWGIDAELEARGGVAGIKAEVHAPARQVFLLQRKKSKVGDGLGKTTGWIHRTGLKNKNVQMLNSVEYLKVDDAGLHISIAGGEPQVLPV
;
A
#
# COMPACT_ATOMS: atom_id res chain seq x y z
N VAL A 1 3.14 1.85 -7.22
CA VAL A 1 3.56 2.10 -5.83
C VAL A 1 5.03 2.46 -5.90
N PRO A 2 5.46 3.61 -5.36
CA PRO A 2 6.87 4.01 -5.35
C PRO A 2 7.76 2.91 -4.76
N GLY A 3 8.90 2.63 -5.40
CA GLY A 3 9.82 1.56 -4.99
C GLY A 3 9.41 0.15 -5.45
N LYS A 4 8.39 0.04 -6.30
CA LYS A 4 7.90 -1.24 -6.84
C LYS A 4 7.77 -1.22 -8.36
N GLU A 5 8.50 -0.34 -9.02
CA GLU A 5 8.51 -0.18 -10.47
C GLU A 5 8.98 -1.45 -11.18
N GLU A 6 9.84 -2.25 -10.53
CA GLU A 6 10.36 -3.51 -11.05
C GLU A 6 9.26 -4.55 -11.38
N PHE A 7 8.03 -4.41 -10.86
CA PHE A 7 6.92 -5.28 -11.28
C PHE A 7 6.60 -5.18 -12.77
N PHE A 8 6.94 -4.06 -13.44
CA PHE A 8 6.82 -3.96 -14.89
C PHE A 8 7.68 -5.00 -15.62
N GLU A 9 8.83 -5.37 -15.07
CA GLU A 9 9.71 -6.39 -15.65
C GLU A 9 9.11 -7.80 -15.56
N THR A 10 8.38 -8.08 -14.48
CA THR A 10 7.63 -9.35 -14.35
C THR A 10 6.52 -9.43 -15.40
N LEU A 11 5.78 -8.34 -15.62
CA LEU A 11 4.76 -8.28 -16.66
C LEU A 11 5.37 -8.40 -18.06
N ARG A 12 6.49 -7.72 -18.33
CA ARG A 12 7.23 -7.82 -19.59
C ARG A 12 7.68 -9.26 -19.85
N TYR A 13 8.23 -9.92 -18.83
CA TYR A 13 8.65 -11.31 -18.92
C TYR A 13 7.50 -12.24 -19.29
N PHE A 14 6.37 -12.18 -18.56
CA PHE A 14 5.22 -13.06 -18.84
C PHE A 14 4.54 -12.74 -20.18
N LYS A 15 4.50 -11.47 -20.58
CA LYS A 15 4.04 -11.08 -21.92
C LYS A 15 4.86 -11.80 -23.00
N ARG A 16 6.20 -11.81 -22.88
CA ARG A 16 7.06 -12.52 -23.82
C ARG A 16 6.85 -14.03 -23.75
N LYS A 17 6.66 -14.60 -22.56
CA LYS A 17 6.41 -16.04 -22.42
C LYS A 17 5.15 -16.48 -23.16
N LEU A 18 4.03 -15.75 -22.98
CA LEU A 18 2.77 -16.02 -23.68
C LEU A 18 2.97 -16.09 -25.21
N GLU A 19 3.71 -15.15 -25.79
CA GLU A 19 4.05 -15.15 -27.22
C GLU A 19 4.88 -16.37 -27.62
N THR A 20 5.97 -16.65 -26.88
CA THR A 20 6.93 -17.69 -27.26
C THR A 20 6.43 -19.12 -27.07
N THR A 21 5.46 -19.31 -26.18
CA THR A 21 4.87 -20.63 -25.90
C THR A 21 3.59 -20.89 -26.70
N GLY A 22 3.12 -19.91 -27.49
CA GLY A 22 1.92 -20.06 -28.33
C GLY A 22 0.61 -20.12 -27.54
N VAL A 23 0.52 -19.48 -26.38
CA VAL A 23 -0.73 -19.43 -25.59
C VAL A 23 -1.76 -18.55 -26.32
N ASP A 24 -2.97 -19.06 -26.53
CA ASP A 24 -4.10 -18.27 -27.04
C ASP A 24 -4.58 -17.30 -25.94
N LEU A 25 -4.12 -16.05 -26.02
CA LEU A 25 -4.43 -15.00 -25.05
C LEU A 25 -5.68 -14.21 -25.49
N ARG A 26 -6.73 -14.27 -24.66
CA ARG A 26 -7.96 -13.51 -24.86
C ARG A 26 -8.17 -12.49 -23.73
N LEU A 27 -7.73 -11.26 -23.96
CA LEU A 27 -7.99 -10.13 -23.05
C LEU A 27 -9.41 -9.59 -23.22
N ASN A 28 -9.84 -8.72 -22.30
CA ASN A 28 -11.18 -8.09 -22.32
C ASN A 28 -12.35 -9.10 -22.40
N THR A 29 -12.11 -10.35 -21.96
CA THR A 29 -13.08 -11.45 -22.06
C THR A 29 -13.45 -11.90 -20.65
N ARG A 30 -14.67 -11.61 -20.21
CA ARG A 30 -15.20 -12.13 -18.95
C ARG A 30 -15.81 -13.49 -19.22
N VAL A 31 -15.40 -14.49 -18.45
CA VAL A 31 -15.80 -15.89 -18.64
C VAL A 31 -16.78 -16.32 -17.55
N SER A 32 -17.84 -17.01 -17.95
CA SER A 32 -18.83 -17.67 -17.10
C SER A 32 -18.59 -19.18 -16.98
N ALA A 33 -19.18 -19.79 -15.96
CA ALA A 33 -19.10 -21.24 -15.78
C ALA A 33 -19.69 -22.03 -16.96
N ASP A 34 -20.79 -21.53 -17.54
CA ASP A 34 -21.45 -22.16 -18.68
C ASP A 34 -20.59 -22.13 -19.95
N GLU A 35 -19.88 -21.03 -20.20
CA GLU A 35 -18.93 -20.93 -21.32
C GLU A 35 -17.77 -21.91 -21.17
N LEU A 36 -17.23 -22.07 -19.95
CA LEU A 36 -16.17 -23.04 -19.67
C LEU A 36 -16.66 -24.47 -19.88
N ALA A 37 -17.85 -24.81 -19.38
CA ALA A 37 -18.44 -26.14 -19.52
C ALA A 37 -18.71 -26.50 -20.99
N LYS A 38 -19.09 -25.53 -21.81
CA LYS A 38 -19.33 -25.70 -23.26
C LYS A 38 -18.06 -25.58 -24.10
N GLY A 39 -16.96 -25.13 -23.50
CA GLY A 39 -15.72 -24.79 -24.21
C GLY A 39 -14.90 -25.99 -24.69
N GLY A 40 -15.23 -27.21 -24.26
CA GLY A 40 -14.55 -28.44 -24.68
C GLY A 40 -13.12 -28.57 -24.15
N PHE A 41 -12.80 -27.93 -23.03
CA PHE A 41 -11.50 -28.06 -22.37
C PHE A 41 -11.42 -29.39 -21.60
N ASP A 42 -10.28 -30.08 -21.66
CA ASP A 42 -10.03 -31.29 -20.85
C ASP A 42 -9.92 -30.96 -19.35
N GLU A 43 -9.26 -29.84 -19.04
CA GLU A 43 -9.05 -29.35 -17.68
C GLU A 43 -9.26 -27.84 -17.60
N ILE A 44 -9.72 -27.37 -16.43
CA ILE A 44 -9.97 -25.94 -16.15
C ILE A 44 -9.22 -25.53 -14.89
N ILE A 45 -8.36 -24.51 -15.02
CA ILE A 45 -7.64 -23.89 -13.89
C ILE A 45 -8.27 -22.53 -13.58
N LEU A 46 -8.81 -22.37 -12.37
CA LEU A 46 -9.38 -21.10 -11.92
C LEU A 46 -8.31 -20.22 -11.27
N ALA A 47 -8.04 -19.06 -11.89
CA ALA A 47 -7.07 -18.07 -11.41
C ALA A 47 -7.68 -16.65 -11.44
N THR A 48 -8.91 -16.48 -10.93
CA THR A 48 -9.75 -15.28 -11.10
C THR A 48 -9.43 -14.12 -10.14
N GLY A 49 -8.37 -14.23 -9.34
CA GLY A 49 -7.93 -13.18 -8.43
C GLY A 49 -8.68 -13.14 -7.10
N ILE A 50 -8.95 -11.92 -6.59
CA ILE A 50 -9.52 -11.68 -5.27
C ILE A 50 -10.68 -10.68 -5.33
N ALA A 51 -11.54 -10.71 -4.31
CA ALA A 51 -12.50 -9.64 -4.02
C ALA A 51 -12.07 -8.91 -2.74
N PRO A 52 -11.96 -7.56 -2.75
CA PRO A 52 -11.70 -6.79 -1.54
C PRO A 52 -12.73 -7.08 -0.45
N ARG A 53 -12.27 -7.15 0.80
CA ARG A 53 -13.16 -7.35 1.97
C ARG A 53 -13.69 -6.01 2.45
N THR A 54 -15.02 -5.86 2.47
CA THR A 54 -15.69 -4.75 3.16
C THR A 54 -15.86 -5.10 4.65
N PRO A 55 -15.27 -4.33 5.58
CA PRO A 55 -15.45 -4.57 7.01
C PRO A 55 -16.84 -4.11 7.47
N ALA A 56 -17.45 -4.84 8.39
CA ALA A 56 -18.72 -4.47 9.00
C ALA A 56 -18.52 -3.35 10.04
N ILE A 57 -18.34 -2.12 9.56
CA ILE A 57 -18.22 -0.91 10.38
C ILE A 57 -19.48 -0.06 10.13
N PRO A 58 -20.18 0.42 11.16
CA PRO A 58 -21.28 1.36 10.98
C PRO A 58 -20.83 2.58 10.15
N GLY A 59 -21.56 2.91 9.09
CA GLY A 59 -21.18 3.98 8.16
C GLY A 59 -20.10 3.60 7.14
N ILE A 60 -19.82 2.31 6.91
CA ILE A 60 -18.81 1.89 5.92
C ILE A 60 -19.12 2.37 4.49
N GLU A 61 -20.38 2.65 4.18
CA GLU A 61 -20.81 3.20 2.87
C GLU A 61 -20.77 4.74 2.82
N HIS A 62 -20.25 5.40 3.87
CA HIS A 62 -20.15 6.85 3.92
C HIS A 62 -19.25 7.37 2.79
N ALA A 63 -19.54 8.56 2.23
CA ALA A 63 -18.83 9.11 1.08
C ALA A 63 -17.31 9.32 1.29
N LYS A 64 -16.87 9.40 2.55
CA LYS A 64 -15.45 9.47 2.95
C LYS A 64 -14.70 8.14 2.76
N VAL A 65 -15.41 7.02 2.68
CA VAL A 65 -14.82 5.69 2.54
C VAL A 65 -14.56 5.38 1.07
N ILE A 66 -13.31 5.04 0.76
CA ILE A 66 -12.90 4.56 -0.55
C ILE A 66 -12.11 3.26 -0.41
N SER A 67 -12.16 2.42 -1.44
CA SER A 67 -11.37 1.19 -1.46
C SER A 67 -9.90 1.48 -1.77
N TYR A 68 -8.99 0.58 -1.40
CA TYR A 68 -7.59 0.70 -1.82
C TYR A 68 -7.44 0.64 -3.35
N LEU A 69 -8.36 -0.05 -4.05
CA LEU A 69 -8.38 -0.07 -5.50
C LEU A 69 -8.68 1.32 -6.06
N ASP A 70 -9.67 2.03 -5.50
CA ASP A 70 -9.99 3.38 -5.95
C ASP A 70 -8.86 4.38 -5.67
N ALA A 71 -8.16 4.22 -4.54
CA ALA A 71 -7.00 5.03 -4.21
C ALA A 71 -5.82 4.77 -5.16
N ILE A 72 -5.41 3.51 -5.34
CA ILE A 72 -4.25 3.13 -6.17
C ILE A 72 -4.50 3.41 -7.65
N LEU A 73 -5.71 3.09 -8.14
CA LEU A 73 -6.11 3.35 -9.53
C LEU A 73 -6.55 4.81 -9.74
N GLN A 74 -6.48 5.63 -8.69
CA GLN A 74 -6.82 7.06 -8.70
C GLN A 74 -8.22 7.35 -9.26
N ARG A 75 -9.18 6.45 -9.01
CA ARG A 75 -10.58 6.59 -9.44
C ARG A 75 -11.34 7.59 -8.58
N LYS A 76 -10.87 7.83 -7.36
CA LYS A 76 -11.43 8.79 -6.40
C LYS A 76 -10.31 9.65 -5.81
N PRO A 77 -10.58 10.94 -5.54
CA PRO A 77 -9.60 11.80 -4.89
C PRO A 77 -9.36 11.36 -3.44
N VAL A 78 -8.17 11.68 -2.93
CA VAL A 78 -7.76 11.38 -1.56
C VAL A 78 -7.39 12.69 -0.87
N GLY A 79 -7.97 12.94 0.31
CA GLY A 79 -7.82 14.19 1.06
C GLY A 79 -6.46 14.37 1.73
N GLN A 80 -6.35 15.46 2.51
CA GLN A 80 -5.13 15.88 3.22
C GLN A 80 -4.88 15.13 4.54
N THR A 81 -5.92 14.51 5.10
CA THR A 81 -5.83 13.68 6.31
C THR A 81 -6.53 12.37 6.02
N VAL A 82 -5.84 11.25 6.20
CA VAL A 82 -6.34 9.93 5.75
C VAL A 82 -6.16 8.88 6.83
N ALA A 83 -7.21 8.09 7.09
CA ALA A 83 -7.11 6.87 7.89
C ALA A 83 -7.13 5.64 6.99
N VAL A 84 -6.05 4.87 7.00
CA VAL A 84 -5.92 3.59 6.29
C VAL A 84 -6.26 2.45 7.25
N ILE A 85 -7.40 1.79 7.00
CA ILE A 85 -7.87 0.65 7.78
C ILE A 85 -7.23 -0.64 7.26
N GLY A 86 -6.30 -1.19 8.05
CA GLY A 86 -5.64 -2.47 7.78
C GLY A 86 -4.17 -2.31 7.42
N ALA A 87 -3.28 -2.64 8.35
CA ALA A 87 -1.83 -2.46 8.21
C ALA A 87 -1.05 -3.71 7.77
N GLY A 88 -1.60 -4.46 6.81
CA GLY A 88 -0.87 -5.51 6.08
C GLY A 88 -0.05 -4.94 4.91
N GLY A 89 0.48 -5.80 4.04
CA GLY A 89 1.28 -5.37 2.87
C GLY A 89 0.59 -4.30 2.02
N ILE A 90 -0.68 -4.51 1.66
CA ILE A 90 -1.47 -3.52 0.89
C ILE A 90 -1.62 -2.20 1.66
N GLY A 91 -1.84 -2.23 2.98
CA GLY A 91 -1.98 -1.01 3.78
C GLY A 91 -0.71 -0.16 3.80
N PHE A 92 0.45 -0.80 3.89
CA PHE A 92 1.74 -0.14 3.76
C PHE A 92 1.94 0.44 2.35
N ASP A 93 1.63 -0.33 1.31
CA ASP A 93 1.76 0.12 -0.09
C ASP A 93 0.84 1.30 -0.41
N VAL A 94 -0.42 1.26 0.05
CA VAL A 94 -1.36 2.37 -0.09
C VAL A 94 -0.84 3.59 0.66
N SER A 95 -0.36 3.41 1.89
CA SER A 95 0.19 4.52 2.69
C SER A 95 1.38 5.16 2.00
N GLU A 96 2.33 4.37 1.49
CA GLU A 96 3.48 4.87 0.73
C GLU A 96 3.03 5.60 -0.53
N PHE A 97 2.09 5.01 -1.27
CA PHE A 97 1.59 5.61 -2.50
C PHE A 97 0.92 6.96 -2.29
N ILE A 98 0.06 7.10 -1.26
CA ILE A 98 -0.70 8.33 -1.05
C ILE A 98 0.12 9.47 -0.43
N ILE A 99 1.19 9.16 0.32
CA ILE A 99 2.07 10.20 0.88
C ILE A 99 3.18 10.63 -0.08
N HIS A 100 3.41 9.87 -1.15
CA HIS A 100 4.50 10.13 -2.07
C HIS A 100 4.32 11.45 -2.83
N GLN A 101 5.43 12.17 -2.98
CA GLN A 101 5.55 13.37 -3.80
C GLN A 101 6.85 13.32 -4.60
N GLY A 102 6.85 14.00 -5.75
CA GLY A 102 8.04 14.11 -6.59
C GLY A 102 8.39 12.81 -7.29
N VAL A 103 9.69 12.61 -7.51
CA VAL A 103 10.24 11.42 -8.17
C VAL A 103 10.46 10.32 -7.13
N ALA A 104 10.15 9.08 -7.49
CA ALA A 104 10.51 7.93 -6.66
C ALA A 104 12.02 7.80 -6.55
N THR A 105 12.55 7.91 -5.33
CA THR A 105 14.00 7.76 -5.06
C THR A 105 14.53 6.38 -5.44
N SER A 106 13.67 5.37 -5.60
CA SER A 106 14.04 4.07 -6.16
C SER A 106 14.60 4.11 -7.58
N GLN A 107 14.35 5.20 -8.33
CA GLN A 107 14.82 5.39 -9.70
C GLN A 107 15.87 6.51 -9.82
N ASP A 108 16.23 7.15 -8.70
CA ASP A 108 17.23 8.22 -8.64
C ASP A 108 18.23 7.94 -7.53
N ARG A 109 19.46 7.61 -7.93
CA ARG A 109 20.54 7.24 -7.02
C ARG A 109 20.90 8.37 -6.06
N ALA A 110 21.02 9.60 -6.55
CA ALA A 110 21.43 10.73 -5.73
C ALA A 110 20.34 11.06 -4.71
N ALA A 111 19.08 11.10 -5.17
CA ALA A 111 17.94 11.33 -4.28
C ALA A 111 17.82 10.23 -3.20
N PHE A 112 18.08 8.96 -3.56
CA PHE A 112 18.15 7.86 -2.59
C PHE A 112 19.25 8.08 -1.55
N TRP A 113 20.47 8.48 -1.96
CA TRP A 113 21.56 8.74 -1.02
C TRP A 113 21.24 9.88 -0.05
N HIS A 114 20.66 10.98 -0.54
CA HIS A 114 20.23 12.08 0.31
C HIS A 114 19.12 11.67 1.28
N GLU A 115 18.08 10.97 0.79
CA GLU A 115 16.95 10.51 1.63
C GLU A 115 17.41 9.57 2.76
N TRP A 116 18.43 8.75 2.51
CA TRP A 116 18.96 7.79 3.48
C TRP A 116 20.19 8.27 4.27
N GLY A 117 20.67 9.50 4.02
CA GLY A 117 21.81 10.07 4.72
C GLY A 117 23.13 9.35 4.42
N ILE A 118 23.35 9.02 3.16
CA ILE A 118 24.57 8.37 2.66
C ILE A 118 25.53 9.44 2.14
N ASP A 119 26.78 9.38 2.58
CA ASP A 119 27.87 10.17 2.04
C ASP A 119 28.29 9.63 0.66
N ALA A 120 28.10 10.44 -0.38
CA ALA A 120 28.45 10.07 -1.75
C ALA A 120 29.97 10.04 -1.99
N GLU A 121 30.74 10.82 -1.22
CA GLU A 121 32.19 10.91 -1.36
C GLU A 121 32.94 9.87 -0.50
N LEU A 122 32.22 9.16 0.38
CA LEU A 122 32.74 8.13 1.28
C LEU A 122 33.86 8.61 2.22
N GLU A 123 33.82 9.88 2.62
CA GLU A 123 34.76 10.47 3.58
C GLU A 123 34.31 10.23 5.03
N ALA A 124 33.00 10.22 5.26
CA ALA A 124 32.40 9.94 6.55
C ALA A 124 32.69 8.51 6.99
N ARG A 125 32.98 8.31 8.28
CA ARG A 125 33.18 6.96 8.84
C ARG A 125 31.96 6.08 8.55
N GLY A 126 32.19 4.98 7.83
CA GLY A 126 31.13 4.06 7.42
C GLY A 126 30.13 4.64 6.39
N GLY A 127 30.46 5.77 5.75
CA GLY A 127 29.63 6.45 4.75
C GLY A 127 28.37 7.12 5.31
N VAL A 128 28.25 7.29 6.64
CA VAL A 128 27.02 7.82 7.27
C VAL A 128 27.28 8.70 8.51
N ALA A 129 28.47 8.64 9.12
CA ALA A 129 28.74 9.34 10.37
C ALA A 129 28.62 10.85 10.21
N GLY A 130 27.68 11.47 10.92
CA GLY A 130 27.44 12.93 10.88
C GLY A 130 26.59 13.39 9.69
N ILE A 131 26.23 12.50 8.77
CA ILE A 131 25.36 12.82 7.64
C ILE A 131 23.90 12.83 8.11
N LYS A 132 23.14 13.84 7.70
CA LYS A 132 21.71 13.94 8.00
C LYS A 132 20.91 13.48 6.79
N ALA A 133 19.93 12.61 7.03
CA ALA A 133 18.96 12.21 6.03
C ALA A 133 18.05 13.39 5.64
N GLU A 134 17.81 13.56 4.35
CA GLU A 134 16.95 14.58 3.77
C GLU A 134 15.64 13.96 3.31
N VAL A 135 14.70 13.80 4.24
CA VAL A 135 13.41 13.17 3.95
C VAL A 135 12.43 14.24 3.47
N HIS A 136 11.88 14.04 2.27
CA HIS A 136 10.83 14.91 1.75
C HIS A 136 9.56 14.86 2.61
N ALA A 137 8.88 15.99 2.73
CA ALA A 137 7.62 16.08 3.43
C ALA A 137 6.56 15.17 2.77
N PRO A 138 5.69 14.50 3.56
CA PRO A 138 4.61 13.71 3.01
C PRO A 138 3.55 14.60 2.34
N ALA A 139 2.87 14.07 1.32
CA ALA A 139 1.79 14.77 0.64
C ALA A 139 0.56 15.05 1.50
N ARG A 140 0.44 14.38 2.64
CA ARG A 140 -0.74 14.37 3.51
C ARG A 140 -0.42 13.72 4.85
N GLN A 141 -1.25 13.99 5.85
CA GLN A 141 -1.22 13.29 7.13
C GLN A 141 -1.91 11.93 7.01
N VAL A 142 -1.25 10.86 7.46
CA VAL A 142 -1.80 9.49 7.37
C VAL A 142 -1.77 8.80 8.72
N PHE A 143 -2.90 8.17 9.07
CA PHE A 143 -3.03 7.22 10.16
C PHE A 143 -3.14 5.81 9.58
N LEU A 144 -2.18 4.93 9.89
CA LEU A 144 -2.18 3.53 9.48
C LEU A 144 -2.63 2.65 10.65
N LEU A 145 -3.81 2.05 10.52
CA LEU A 145 -4.55 1.46 11.64
C LEU A 145 -4.61 -0.06 11.55
N GLN A 146 -4.52 -0.75 12.69
CA GLN A 146 -4.86 -2.18 12.79
C GLN A 146 -5.53 -2.54 14.12
N ARG A 147 -6.39 -3.57 14.07
CA ARG A 147 -7.02 -4.16 15.26
C ARG A 147 -6.06 -4.98 16.13
N LYS A 148 -5.06 -5.61 15.51
CA LYS A 148 -4.11 -6.48 16.21
C LYS A 148 -3.32 -5.66 17.22
N LYS A 149 -3.04 -6.26 18.39
CA LYS A 149 -2.21 -5.66 19.44
C LYS A 149 -0.71 -5.67 19.12
N SER A 150 -0.28 -6.51 18.17
CA SER A 150 1.11 -6.56 17.74
C SER A 150 1.56 -5.23 17.13
N LYS A 151 2.87 -5.07 16.96
CA LYS A 151 3.43 -3.89 16.29
C LYS A 151 2.88 -3.78 14.87
N VAL A 152 2.65 -2.55 14.41
CA VAL A 152 2.22 -2.29 13.03
C VAL A 152 3.32 -2.72 12.05
N GLY A 153 2.96 -3.54 11.06
CA GLY A 153 3.89 -4.09 10.08
C GLY A 153 4.76 -5.25 10.58
N ASP A 154 4.45 -5.86 11.73
CA ASP A 154 5.20 -7.00 12.29
C ASP A 154 5.18 -8.24 11.36
N GLY A 155 4.09 -8.44 10.62
CA GLY A 155 3.94 -9.53 9.64
C GLY A 155 4.48 -9.24 8.24
N LEU A 156 5.21 -8.14 8.03
CA LEU A 156 5.86 -7.85 6.75
C LEU A 156 7.07 -8.78 6.52
N GLY A 157 7.62 -8.74 5.30
CA GLY A 157 8.80 -9.54 4.94
C GLY A 157 9.96 -9.34 5.92
N LYS A 158 10.64 -10.43 6.30
CA LYS A 158 11.67 -10.41 7.37
C LYS A 158 12.80 -9.42 7.09
N THR A 159 13.21 -9.29 5.83
CA THR A 159 14.35 -8.46 5.39
C THR A 159 13.95 -7.12 4.81
N THR A 160 12.67 -6.91 4.48
CA THR A 160 12.19 -5.69 3.80
C THR A 160 11.18 -4.90 4.63
N GLY A 161 10.47 -5.53 5.56
CA GLY A 161 9.43 -4.90 6.36
C GLY A 161 9.94 -3.74 7.20
N TRP A 162 11.19 -3.79 7.63
CA TRP A 162 11.80 -2.67 8.37
C TRP A 162 12.00 -1.44 7.49
N ILE A 163 12.33 -1.60 6.20
CA ILE A 163 12.51 -0.48 5.25
C ILE A 163 11.21 0.30 5.14
N HIS A 164 10.09 -0.38 4.87
CA HIS A 164 8.78 0.26 4.75
C HIS A 164 8.33 0.94 6.06
N ARG A 165 8.57 0.31 7.21
CA ARG A 165 8.25 0.91 8.52
C ARG A 165 9.07 2.18 8.76
N THR A 166 10.36 2.15 8.47
CA THR A 166 11.24 3.31 8.62
C THR A 166 10.85 4.43 7.66
N GLY A 167 10.60 4.13 6.38
CA GLY A 167 10.17 5.12 5.38
C GLY A 167 8.89 5.86 5.79
N LEU A 168 7.84 5.11 6.15
CA LEU A 168 6.59 5.71 6.62
C LEU A 168 6.77 6.50 7.93
N LYS A 169 7.60 6.02 8.87
CA LYS A 169 7.89 6.74 10.11
C LYS A 169 8.63 8.05 9.85
N ASN A 170 9.63 8.04 8.97
CA ASN A 170 10.39 9.22 8.57
C ASN A 170 9.49 10.28 7.90
N LYS A 171 8.43 9.82 7.21
CA LYS A 171 7.37 10.64 6.63
C LYS A 171 6.21 10.92 7.61
N ASN A 172 6.44 10.78 8.92
CA ASN A 172 5.51 11.11 10.00
C ASN A 172 4.13 10.40 9.96
N VAL A 173 4.05 9.23 9.32
CA VAL A 173 2.82 8.41 9.33
C VAL A 173 2.55 7.89 10.74
N GLN A 174 1.35 8.13 11.24
CA GLN A 174 0.91 7.71 12.57
C GLN A 174 0.44 6.26 12.52
N MET A 175 1.24 5.34 13.05
CA MET A 175 0.91 3.91 13.06
C MET A 175 0.23 3.51 14.37
N LEU A 176 -1.04 3.15 14.33
CA LEU A 176 -1.84 2.80 15.50
C LEU A 176 -2.25 1.32 15.47
N ASN A 177 -2.02 0.62 16.57
CA ASN A 177 -2.44 -0.75 16.79
C ASN A 177 -3.53 -0.82 17.87
N SER A 178 -4.07 -2.01 18.13
CA SER A 178 -5.14 -2.19 19.12
C SER A 178 -6.36 -1.29 18.88
N VAL A 179 -6.62 -0.94 17.62
CA VAL A 179 -7.70 -0.02 17.24
C VAL A 179 -9.02 -0.78 17.12
N GLU A 180 -10.06 -0.26 17.75
CA GLU A 180 -11.45 -0.62 17.48
C GLU A 180 -12.09 0.44 16.59
N TYR A 181 -12.81 0.02 15.55
CA TYR A 181 -13.51 0.94 14.65
C TYR A 181 -14.97 1.02 15.07
N LEU A 182 -15.40 2.20 15.55
CA LEU A 182 -16.72 2.38 16.12
C LEU A 182 -17.75 2.74 15.05
N LYS A 183 -17.45 3.76 14.23
CA LYS A 183 -18.29 4.19 13.09
C LYS A 183 -17.54 5.16 12.18
N VAL A 184 -18.10 5.43 11.01
CA VAL A 184 -17.73 6.53 10.13
C VAL A 184 -18.93 7.45 9.93
N ASP A 185 -18.72 8.77 10.05
CA ASP A 185 -19.72 9.80 9.74
C ASP A 185 -19.04 11.09 9.25
N ASP A 186 -19.79 12.19 9.19
CA ASP A 186 -19.31 13.49 8.73
C ASP A 186 -18.12 14.03 9.55
N ALA A 187 -18.04 13.69 10.85
CA ALA A 187 -16.93 14.12 11.70
C ALA A 187 -15.64 13.33 11.43
N GLY A 188 -15.73 12.14 10.82
CA GLY A 188 -14.60 11.31 10.42
C GLY A 188 -14.70 9.86 10.89
N LEU A 189 -13.55 9.27 11.23
CA LEU A 189 -13.48 7.89 11.72
C LEU A 189 -13.42 7.87 13.25
N HIS A 190 -14.45 7.31 13.86
CA HIS A 190 -14.54 7.14 15.32
C HIS A 190 -13.84 5.84 15.71
N ILE A 191 -12.89 5.91 16.63
CA ILE A 191 -12.10 4.78 17.09
C ILE A 191 -11.98 4.75 18.62
N SER A 192 -11.69 3.57 19.17
CA SER A 192 -11.07 3.43 20.50
C SER A 192 -9.69 2.79 20.32
N ILE A 193 -8.76 3.07 21.23
CA ILE A 193 -7.42 2.47 21.22
C ILE A 193 -7.23 1.71 22.53
N ALA A 194 -6.98 0.40 22.43
CA ALA A 194 -6.75 -0.49 23.57
C ALA A 194 -7.86 -0.42 24.66
N GLY A 195 -9.11 -0.15 24.27
CA GLY A 195 -10.25 -0.03 25.18
C GLY A 195 -10.33 1.29 25.95
N GLY A 196 -9.55 2.31 25.56
CA GLY A 196 -9.68 3.67 26.07
C GLY A 196 -10.92 4.40 25.53
N GLU A 197 -11.05 5.68 25.92
CA GLU A 197 -12.18 6.52 25.51
C GLU A 197 -12.28 6.67 23.97
N PRO A 198 -13.51 6.71 23.42
CA PRO A 198 -13.74 7.02 22.02
C PRO A 198 -13.10 8.35 21.60
N GLN A 199 -12.46 8.35 20.43
CA GLN A 199 -11.89 9.54 19.81
C GLN A 199 -12.22 9.56 18.31
N VAL A 200 -12.14 10.74 17.69
CA VAL A 200 -12.42 10.94 16.28
C VAL A 200 -11.14 11.32 15.54
N LEU A 201 -10.81 10.57 14.49
CA LEU A 201 -9.82 10.99 13.50
C LEU A 201 -10.54 11.85 12.45
N PRO A 202 -10.20 13.15 12.31
CA PRO A 202 -10.88 14.07 11.40
C PRO A 202 -10.38 13.86 9.96
N VAL A 203 -10.93 12.82 9.30
CA VAL A 203 -10.58 12.39 7.93
C VAL A 203 -11.71 12.62 6.93
#